data_AF-A0A0G4G817-F1
#
_entry.id   AF-A0A0G4G817-F1
#
_cell.length_a   1.000
_cell.length_b   1.000
_cell.length_c   1.000
_cell.angle_alpha   90.00
_cell.angle_beta   90.00
_cell.angle_gamma   90.00
#
_symmetry.space_group_name_H-M   'P 1'
#
loop_
_entity.id
_entity.type
_entity.pdbx_description
1 polymer ?
#
loop_
_entity_poly.entity_id
_entity_poly.type
_entity_poly.pdbx_seq_one_letter_code
_entity_poly.pdbx_strand_id
1 'polypeptide(L)'
;MIEIHIISVPAELEPADAADLVRSGLTSLLNAGVRGLRRVRLGLGVHDDLGDAIWQVLADDTSIGDFTIRHWRDSEEIVLEATRGS
;
A
#
# COMPACT_ATOMS: atom_id res chain seq x y z
N MET A 1 -6.73 5.55 13.52
CA MET A 1 -6.77 5.01 12.14
C MET A 1 -6.36 6.15 11.24
N ILE A 2 -5.40 5.91 10.35
CA ILE A 2 -5.04 6.87 9.30
C ILE A 2 -5.59 6.31 8.00
N GLU A 3 -6.32 7.13 7.26
CA GLU A 3 -6.84 6.78 5.95
C GLU A 3 -6.31 7.80 4.95
N ILE A 4 -5.64 7.31 3.91
CA ILE A 4 -5.10 8.11 2.82
C ILE A 4 -5.88 7.70 1.58
N HIS A 5 -6.73 8.61 1.10
CA HIS A 5 -7.54 8.38 -0.08
C HIS A 5 -6.78 8.81 -1.33
N ILE A 6 -6.79 7.91 -2.32
CA ILE A 6 -6.47 8.15 -3.73
C ILE A 6 -5.15 8.89 -3.92
N ILE A 7 -4.05 8.14 -3.92
CA ILE A 7 -2.78 8.62 -4.47
C ILE A 7 -2.77 8.32 -5.96
N SER A 8 -2.78 9.37 -6.78
CA SER A 8 -2.47 9.25 -8.20
C SER A 8 -0.98 8.97 -8.36
N VAL A 9 -0.67 7.79 -8.88
CA VAL A 9 0.69 7.49 -9.32
C VAL A 9 0.94 8.27 -10.62
N PRO A 10 2.08 8.98 -10.76
CA PRO A 10 2.45 9.61 -12.02
C PRO A 10 2.37 8.62 -13.18
N ALA A 11 1.59 8.94 -14.22
CA ALA A 11 1.36 8.05 -15.36
C ALA A 11 2.63 7.75 -16.19
N GLU A 12 3.70 8.51 -15.96
CA GLU A 12 5.00 8.37 -16.64
C GLU A 12 5.91 7.32 -15.98
N LEU A 13 5.56 6.82 -14.78
CA LEU A 13 6.33 5.79 -14.11
C LEU A 13 5.97 4.40 -14.66
N GLU A 14 6.99 3.58 -14.87
CA GLU A 14 6.74 2.16 -15.13
C GLU A 14 6.01 1.53 -13.93
N PRO A 15 5.04 0.63 -14.16
CA PRO A 15 4.25 0.01 -13.10
C PRO A 15 5.08 -0.61 -11.97
N ALA A 16 6.23 -1.21 -12.30
CA ALA A 16 7.15 -1.81 -11.33
C ALA A 16 7.79 -0.74 -10.42
N ASP A 17 8.30 0.35 -11.00
CA ASP A 17 8.91 1.45 -10.24
C ASP A 17 7.87 2.13 -9.34
N ALA A 18 6.66 2.33 -9.85
CA ALA A 18 5.54 2.84 -9.08
C ALA A 18 5.19 1.93 -7.90
N ALA A 19 5.14 0.62 -8.12
CA ALA A 19 4.86 -0.35 -7.08
C ALA A 19 5.95 -0.37 -5.99
N ASP A 20 7.23 -0.29 -6.39
CA ASP A 20 8.35 -0.18 -5.46
C ASP A 20 8.32 1.11 -4.64
N LEU A 21 7.94 2.24 -5.25
CA LEU A 21 7.75 3.50 -4.53
C LEU A 21 6.63 3.42 -3.50
N VAL A 22 5.48 2.82 -3.85
CA VAL A 22 4.38 2.58 -2.91
C VAL A 22 4.85 1.71 -1.74
N ARG A 23 5.54 0.60 -2.04
CA ARG A 23 6.09 -0.31 -1.01
C ARG A 23 7.08 0.40 -0.10
N SER A 24 8.01 1.16 -0.67
CA SER A 24 9.03 1.92 0.07
C SER A 24 8.40 2.99 0.97
N GLY A 25 7.46 3.77 0.43
CA GLY A 25 6.73 4.80 1.16
C GLY A 25 5.90 4.23 2.31
N LEU A 26 5.16 3.15 2.05
CA LEU A 26 4.40 2.44 3.08
C LEU A 26 5.33 1.86 4.16
N THR A 27 6.48 1.29 3.76
CA THR A 27 7.50 0.80 4.70
C THR A 27 8.01 1.90 5.61
N SER A 28 8.36 3.06 5.04
CA SER A 28 8.82 4.22 5.80
C SER A 28 7.76 4.69 6.79
N LEU A 29 6.50 4.82 6.34
CA LEU A 29 5.38 5.24 7.19
C LEU A 29 5.16 4.30 8.38
N LEU A 30 5.11 2.99 8.13
CA LEU A 30 4.83 1.99 9.17
C LEU A 30 6.00 1.86 10.16
N ASN A 31 7.23 2.04 9.70
CA ASN A 31 8.43 2.00 10.54
C ASN A 31 8.76 3.33 11.23
N ALA A 32 8.07 4.43 10.90
CA ALA A 32 8.28 5.73 11.55
C ALA A 32 7.92 5.74 13.05
N GLY A 33 7.36 4.65 13.59
CA GLY A 33 7.13 4.50 15.02
C GLY A 33 6.00 5.39 15.56
N VAL A 34 5.01 5.70 14.71
CA VAL A 34 3.86 6.54 15.08
C VAL A 34 3.11 5.90 16.25
N ARG A 35 3.24 6.49 17.44
CA ARG A 35 2.66 5.96 18.67
C ARG A 35 1.13 5.87 18.55
N GLY A 36 0.59 4.69 18.83
CA GLY A 36 -0.85 4.45 18.76
C GLY A 36 -1.40 4.16 17.36
N LEU A 37 -0.53 4.10 16.33
CA LEU A 37 -0.95 3.64 15.01
C LEU A 37 -1.34 2.16 15.08
N ARG A 38 -2.58 1.86 14.68
CA ARG A 38 -3.16 0.51 14.67
C ARG A 38 -3.56 0.04 13.28
N ARG A 39 -3.91 0.98 12.39
CA ARG A 39 -4.38 0.71 11.04
C ARG A 39 -4.05 1.88 10.11
N VAL A 40 -3.56 1.56 8.92
CA VAL A 40 -3.39 2.46 7.77
C VAL A 40 -4.14 1.86 6.59
N ARG A 41 -4.93 2.68 5.90
CA ARG A 41 -5.56 2.31 4.64
C ARG A 41 -5.12 3.29 3.55
N LEU A 42 -4.71 2.75 2.41
CA LEU A 42 -4.25 3.51 1.24
C LEU A 42 -5.04 3.06 0.01
N GLY A 43 -5.73 4.00 -0.65
CA GLY A 43 -6.37 3.78 -1.95
C GLY A 43 -5.48 4.29 -3.09
N LEU A 44 -5.29 3.48 -4.12
CA LEU A 44 -4.52 3.79 -5.33
C LEU A 44 -5.43 3.70 -6.54
N GLY A 45 -5.50 4.73 -7.37
CA GLY A 45 -6.26 4.68 -8.62
C GLY A 45 -5.68 3.60 -9.55
N VAL A 46 -6.54 2.74 -10.10
CA VAL A 46 -6.14 1.59 -10.91
C VAL A 46 -5.77 2.01 -12.33
N HIS A 47 -4.55 1.64 -12.72
CA HIS A 47 -4.21 1.24 -14.09
C HIS A 47 -3.84 -0.25 -14.01
N ASP A 48 -4.41 -1.11 -14.87
CA ASP A 48 -4.38 -2.58 -14.66
C ASP A 48 -2.97 -3.14 -14.38
N ASP A 49 -1.95 -2.65 -15.09
CA ASP A 49 -0.56 -3.08 -14.93
C ASP A 49 0.05 -2.70 -13.56
N LEU A 50 -0.36 -1.56 -12.99
CA LEU A 50 0.08 -1.12 -11.66
C LEU A 50 -0.43 -2.07 -10.58
N GLY A 51 -1.64 -2.62 -10.75
CA GLY A 51 -2.17 -3.53 -9.75
C GLY A 51 -1.46 -4.86 -9.68
N ASP A 52 -1.14 -5.40 -10.84
CA ASP A 52 -0.36 -6.63 -10.92
C ASP A 52 1.06 -6.41 -10.37
N ALA A 53 1.66 -5.25 -10.64
CA ALA A 53 2.96 -4.89 -10.06
C ALA A 53 2.89 -4.75 -8.52
N ILE A 54 1.86 -4.10 -7.98
CA ILE A 54 1.64 -3.98 -6.53
C ILE A 54 1.51 -5.36 -5.87
N TRP A 55 0.76 -6.26 -6.48
CA TRP A 55 0.61 -7.63 -5.97
C TRP A 55 1.90 -8.44 -5.98
N GLN A 56 2.82 -8.17 -6.91
CA GLN A 56 4.12 -8.82 -6.95
C GLN A 56 5.04 -8.36 -5.81
N VAL A 57 5.02 -7.06 -5.48
CA VAL A 57 5.92 -6.50 -4.45
C VAL A 57 5.33 -6.55 -3.03
N LEU A 58 3.99 -6.56 -2.93
CA LEU A 58 3.22 -6.71 -1.69
C LEU A 58 2.29 -7.91 -1.86
N ALA A 59 2.84 -9.12 -1.74
CA ALA A 59 2.04 -10.33 -1.69
C ALA A 59 1.04 -10.27 -0.52
N ASP A 60 -0.04 -11.04 -0.62
CA ASP A 60 -1.03 -11.11 0.47
C ASP A 60 -0.39 -11.50 1.81
N ASP A 61 -0.84 -10.85 2.88
CA ASP A 61 -0.31 -10.96 4.25
C ASP A 61 1.20 -10.60 4.37
N THR A 62 1.73 -9.77 3.46
CA THR A 62 3.08 -9.21 3.59
C THR A 62 3.23 -8.50 4.94
N SER A 63 4.29 -8.84 5.68
CA SER A 63 4.57 -8.23 6.98
C SER A 63 5.61 -7.12 6.84
N ILE A 64 5.31 -5.95 7.43
CA ILE A 64 6.23 -4.82 7.54
C ILE A 64 6.25 -4.34 8.99
N GLY A 65 7.37 -4.59 9.66
CA GLY A 65 7.46 -4.36 11.11
C GLY A 65 6.38 -5.15 11.84
N ASP A 66 5.62 -4.47 12.70
CA ASP A 66 4.50 -5.05 13.44
C ASP A 66 3.18 -5.08 12.64
N PHE A 67 3.19 -4.77 11.35
CA PHE A 67 1.96 -4.66 10.54
C PHE A 67 1.86 -5.78 9.52
N THR A 68 0.66 -6.30 9.35
CA THR A 68 0.29 -7.19 8.25
C THR A 68 -0.46 -6.38 7.21
N ILE A 69 -0.04 -6.50 5.95
CA ILE A 69 -0.65 -5.83 4.81
C ILE A 69 -1.57 -6.79 4.10
N ARG A 70 -2.79 -6.33 3.83
CA ARG A 70 -3.75 -6.97 2.93
C ARG A 70 -4.08 -6.03 1.80
N HIS A 71 -4.46 -6.58 0.67
CA HIS A 71 -4.90 -5.79 -0.46
C HIS A 71 -6.12 -6.39 -1.14
N TRP A 72 -6.86 -5.54 -1.82
CA TRP A 72 -7.99 -5.94 -2.66
C TRP A 72 -8.29 -4.85 -3.68
N ARG A 73 -8.97 -5.21 -4.77
CA ARG A 73 -9.55 -4.25 -5.71
C ARG A 73 -10.93 -3.81 -5.21
N ASP A 74 -11.19 -2.51 -5.24
CA ASP A 74 -12.48 -1.90 -4.94
C ASP A 74 -12.84 -0.90 -6.05
N SER A 75 -13.82 -1.26 -6.87
CA SER A 75 -14.31 -0.45 -8.00
C SER A 75 -13.18 -0.03 -8.96
N GLU A 76 -12.58 1.15 -8.75
CA GLU A 76 -11.53 1.77 -9.57
C GLU A 76 -10.20 1.94 -8.80
N GLU A 77 -10.09 1.31 -7.62
CA GLU A 77 -8.95 1.45 -6.72
C GLU A 77 -8.36 0.11 -6.27
N ILE A 78 -7.08 0.15 -5.97
CA ILE A 78 -6.40 -0.88 -5.19
C ILE A 78 -6.29 -0.35 -3.78
N VAL A 79 -6.84 -1.11 -2.86
CA VAL A 79 -6.77 -0.79 -1.44
C VAL A 79 -5.66 -1.60 -0.82
N LEU A 80 -4.73 -0.91 -0.14
CA LEU A 80 -3.75 -1.51 0.75
C LEU A 80 -4.16 -1.19 2.19
N GLU A 81 -4.41 -2.21 3.00
CA GLU A 81 -4.67 -2.06 4.43
C GLU A 81 -3.54 -2.69 5.24
N ALA A 82 -2.84 -1.88 6.01
CA ALA A 82 -1.89 -2.35 7.01
C ALA A 82 -2.57 -2.33 8.38
N THR A 83 -2.69 -3.50 9.01
CA THR A 83 -3.20 -3.63 10.38
C THR A 83 -2.08 -4.10 11.30
N ARG A 84 -1.92 -3.44 12.45
CA ARG A 84 -0.90 -3.82 13.43
C ARG A 84 -1.27 -5.14 14.08
N GLY A 85 -0.35 -6.09 14.06
CA GLY A 85 -0.39 -7.29 14.89
C GLY A 85 -0.55 -6.93 16.36
N SER A 86 -1.41 -7.67 17.04
CA SER A 86 -1.68 -7.55 18.47
C SER A 86 -0.55 -8.14 19.31
#